data_AF-A0A8H5G7S5-F1
#
_entry.id   AF-A0A8H5G7S5-F1
#
_cell.length_a   1.000
_cell.length_b   1.000
_cell.length_c   1.000
_cell.angle_alpha   90.00
_cell.angle_beta   90.00
_cell.angle_gamma   90.00
#
_symmetry.space_group_name_H-M   'P 1'
#
loop_
_entity.id
_entity.type
_entity.pdbx_description
1 polymer ?
#
loop_
_entity_poly.entity_id
_entity_poly.type
_entity_poly.pdbx_seq_one_letter_code
_entity_poly.pdbx_strand_id
1 'polypeptide(L)'
;MVKRNRTAPIWSHPLLKPLPSSQNVTETVDEVLYREEGDVASDGRAEEDEEEEEEEEEEVDVVTASHLTHDEQMNGLIRDLRSFADGLAYQIQFRDNRMLSAVYRNGSGFIRMMEACLEKERRDNLNRGMPTATWDSEFASATYYRTWPRNFDRDT
;
A
#
# COMPACT_ATOMS: atom_id res chain seq x y z
N MET A 1 25.95 5.93 27.58
CA MET A 1 25.16 5.00 28.43
C MET A 1 23.82 5.66 28.73
N VAL A 2 22.71 5.08 28.24
CA VAL A 2 21.36 5.66 28.33
C VAL A 2 20.78 5.42 29.73
N LYS A 3 20.20 6.46 30.36
CA LYS A 3 19.57 6.36 31.69
C LYS A 3 18.04 6.45 31.56
N ARG A 4 17.31 5.55 32.23
CA ARG A 4 15.84 5.57 32.32
C ARG A 4 15.41 6.63 33.33
N ASN A 5 14.63 7.61 32.87
CA ASN A 5 13.97 8.60 33.74
C ASN A 5 12.48 8.26 33.87
N ARG A 6 11.90 8.58 35.03
CA ARG A 6 10.47 8.37 35.34
C ARG A 6 9.58 9.51 34.85
N THR A 7 10.15 10.52 34.18
CA THR A 7 9.46 11.65 33.57
C THR A 7 9.64 11.59 32.06
N ALA A 8 8.62 12.01 31.30
CA ALA A 8 8.74 12.10 29.85
C ALA A 8 9.80 13.15 29.46
N PRO A 9 10.63 12.91 28.43
CA PRO A 9 10.73 11.67 27.65
C PRO A 9 11.49 10.56 28.41
N ILE A 10 10.98 9.33 28.30
CA ILE A 10 11.43 8.14 29.07
C ILE A 10 12.92 7.82 28.78
N TRP A 11 13.42 8.21 27.61
CA TRP A 11 14.82 8.07 27.20
C TRP A 11 15.48 9.44 27.02
N SER A 12 16.66 9.60 27.63
CA SER A 12 17.52 10.77 27.44
C SER A 12 18.85 10.32 26.81
N HIS A 13 19.22 10.97 25.70
CA HIS A 13 20.48 10.73 25.02
C HIS A 13 21.45 11.89 25.34
N PRO A 14 22.73 11.63 25.70
CA PRO A 14 23.64 12.67 26.17
C PRO A 14 23.97 13.77 25.15
N LEU A 15 23.76 13.50 23.85
CA LEU A 15 24.06 14.43 22.76
C LEU A 15 22.83 15.14 22.19
N LEU A 16 21.62 14.76 22.57
CA LEU A 16 20.39 15.35 22.01
C LEU A 16 19.79 16.31 23.04
N LYS A 17 19.66 17.58 22.65
CA LYS A 17 18.94 18.59 23.42
C LYS A 17 17.54 18.78 22.82
N PRO A 18 16.47 18.76 23.63
CA PRO A 18 15.14 19.06 23.13
C PRO A 18 15.11 20.50 22.61
N LEU A 19 14.59 20.67 21.39
CA LEU A 19 14.31 22.00 20.85
C LEU A 19 13.16 22.63 21.65
N PRO A 20 13.19 23.95 21.91
CA PRO A 20 12.06 24.61 22.54
C PRO A 20 10.82 24.40 21.67
N SER A 21 9.72 23.96 22.28
CA SER A 21 8.41 23.94 21.63
C SER A 21 8.15 25.34 21.11
N SER A 22 8.13 25.51 19.80
CA SER A 22 7.90 26.78 19.13
C SER A 22 6.60 27.38 19.63
N GLN A 23 6.73 28.36 20.54
CA GLN A 23 5.71 29.38 20.71
C GLN A 23 5.61 30.13 19.38
N ASN A 24 4.37 30.31 18.94
CA ASN A 24 3.98 31.03 17.74
C ASN A 24 4.81 32.32 17.56
N VAL A 25 5.63 32.37 16.52
CA VAL A 25 6.20 33.62 16.01
C VAL A 25 5.82 33.70 14.54
N THR A 26 4.80 34.50 14.28
CA THR A 26 4.54 35.14 13.01
C THR A 26 5.68 36.12 12.75
N GLU A 27 6.55 35.83 11.77
CA GLU A 27 7.35 36.89 11.17
C GLU A 27 7.71 36.55 9.72
N THR A 28 7.51 37.58 8.92
CA THR A 28 7.64 37.77 7.48
C THR A 28 8.90 37.17 6.85
N VAL A 29 8.73 36.46 5.74
CA VAL A 29 9.83 36.02 4.86
C VAL A 29 10.04 37.09 3.82
N ASP A 30 11.23 37.69 3.80
CA ASP A 30 11.66 38.61 2.76
C ASP A 30 12.73 37.98 1.86
N GLU A 31 12.49 38.14 0.56
CA GLU A 31 13.44 38.38 -0.52
C GLU A 31 14.57 37.38 -0.85
N VAL A 32 14.41 36.68 -1.99
CA VAL A 32 15.52 36.27 -2.86
C VAL A 32 15.21 36.61 -4.33
N LEU A 33 15.85 37.70 -4.77
CA LEU A 33 16.28 38.11 -6.12
C LEU A 33 16.10 37.13 -7.30
N TYR A 34 15.50 37.61 -8.40
CA TYR A 34 15.95 37.37 -9.79
C TYR A 34 15.61 38.53 -10.76
N ARG A 35 16.65 39.31 -11.11
CA ARG A 35 17.07 39.88 -12.42
C ARG A 35 16.04 40.06 -13.58
N GLU A 36 15.71 41.32 -13.88
CA GLU A 36 15.30 41.89 -15.21
C GLU A 36 16.56 42.17 -16.11
N GLU A 37 16.57 42.39 -17.43
CA GLU A 37 15.64 42.35 -18.57
C GLU A 37 16.47 42.49 -19.89
N GLY A 38 15.85 42.18 -21.04
CA GLY A 38 16.11 42.77 -22.38
C GLY A 38 16.74 41.83 -23.43
N ASP A 39 16.38 41.80 -24.72
CA ASP A 39 15.34 42.44 -25.56
C ASP A 39 15.39 41.79 -26.98
N VAL A 40 14.26 41.83 -27.73
CA VAL A 40 14.01 41.70 -29.22
C VAL A 40 14.59 40.53 -30.07
N ALA A 41 13.94 39.91 -31.07
CA ALA A 41 12.67 40.09 -31.79
C ALA A 41 12.39 38.89 -32.76
N SER A 42 11.16 38.86 -33.31
CA SER A 42 10.78 38.36 -34.66
C SER A 42 10.39 36.88 -34.82
N ASP A 43 9.11 36.58 -35.06
CA ASP A 43 8.49 36.43 -36.41
C ASP A 43 7.19 35.60 -36.35
N GLY A 44 6.17 36.03 -37.09
CA GLY A 44 5.24 35.17 -37.82
C GLY A 44 4.21 34.28 -37.11
N ARG A 45 2.93 34.64 -37.33
CA ARG A 45 1.88 33.76 -37.91
C ARG A 45 0.95 32.98 -36.96
N ALA A 46 -0.22 33.61 -36.72
CA ALA A 46 -1.60 33.13 -36.89
C ALA A 46 -2.02 31.68 -36.49
N GLU A 47 -3.13 31.64 -35.74
CA GLU A 47 -4.14 30.56 -35.60
C GLU A 47 -3.74 29.46 -34.60
N GLU A 48 -4.54 28.98 -33.65
CA GLU A 48 -6.00 28.92 -33.39
C GLU A 48 -6.20 28.86 -31.86
N ASP A 49 -7.31 29.41 -31.34
CA ASP A 49 -7.79 29.18 -29.97
C ASP A 49 -8.20 27.70 -29.85
N GLU A 50 -7.33 26.87 -29.27
CA GLU A 50 -7.73 25.59 -28.70
C GLU A 50 -7.93 25.81 -27.20
N GLU A 51 -9.20 25.97 -26.80
CA GLU A 51 -9.60 25.88 -25.40
C GLU A 51 -9.21 24.49 -24.89
N GLU A 52 -8.08 24.40 -24.20
CA GLU A 52 -7.72 23.23 -23.40
C GLU A 52 -8.79 23.08 -22.33
N GLU A 53 -9.80 22.25 -22.60
CA GLU A 53 -10.65 21.65 -21.58
C GLU A 53 -9.72 20.89 -20.65
N GLU A 54 -9.28 21.54 -19.57
CA GLU A 54 -8.77 20.88 -18.38
C GLU A 54 -9.89 19.94 -17.91
N GLU A 55 -9.90 18.71 -18.44
CA GLU A 55 -10.55 17.59 -17.78
C GLU A 55 -9.94 17.54 -16.39
N GLU A 56 -10.64 18.12 -15.42
CA GLU A 56 -10.48 17.77 -14.02
C GLU A 56 -10.55 16.25 -14.00
N GLU A 57 -9.38 15.61 -13.97
CA GLU A 57 -9.23 14.26 -13.49
C GLU A 57 -9.75 14.34 -12.07
N GLU A 58 -11.07 14.16 -11.91
CA GLU A 58 -11.74 13.90 -10.66
C GLU A 58 -10.93 12.76 -10.08
N GLU A 59 -10.06 13.11 -9.14
CA GLU A 59 -9.30 12.18 -8.35
C GLU A 59 -10.38 11.35 -7.68
N VAL A 60 -10.75 10.23 -8.33
CA VAL A 60 -11.77 9.33 -7.85
C VAL A 60 -11.13 8.73 -6.62
N ASP A 61 -11.32 9.42 -5.50
CA ASP A 61 -10.97 8.97 -4.20
C ASP A 61 -11.64 7.61 -4.09
N VAL A 62 -10.83 6.54 -4.17
CA VAL A 62 -11.28 5.16 -3.97
C VAL A 62 -11.57 5.00 -2.46
N VAL A 63 -12.41 5.89 -1.93
CA VAL A 63 -13.14 5.81 -0.68
C VAL A 63 -14.52 5.29 -1.02
N THR A 64 -14.58 4.16 -1.72
CA THR A 64 -15.81 3.38 -1.86
C THR A 64 -15.67 2.02 -1.20
N ALA A 65 -15.26 2.06 0.07
CA ALA A 65 -15.62 1.07 1.08
C ALA A 65 -15.64 1.77 2.46
N SER A 66 -16.74 2.39 2.89
CA SER A 66 -17.97 1.75 3.35
C SER A 66 -18.10 1.94 4.87
N HIS A 67 -19.28 2.35 5.34
CA HIS A 67 -19.64 2.42 6.77
C HIS A 67 -19.62 1.07 7.51
N LEU A 68 -19.11 0.01 6.88
CA LEU A 68 -18.98 -1.33 7.43
C LEU A 68 -17.76 -1.45 8.34
N THR A 69 -17.91 -2.25 9.38
CA THR A 69 -16.82 -2.68 10.25
C THR A 69 -15.79 -3.51 9.47
N HIS A 70 -14.55 -3.56 9.97
CA HIS A 70 -13.49 -4.40 9.38
C HIS A 70 -13.95 -5.85 9.17
N ASP A 71 -14.68 -6.42 10.13
CA ASP A 71 -15.14 -7.81 10.05
C ASP A 71 -16.19 -7.99 8.96
N GLU A 72 -17.10 -7.03 8.78
CA GLU A 72 -18.07 -7.07 7.69
C GLU A 72 -17.39 -6.93 6.33
N GLN A 73 -16.40 -6.05 6.19
CA GLN A 73 -15.62 -5.90 4.97
C GLN A 73 -14.86 -7.19 4.64
N MET A 74 -14.18 -7.78 5.61
CA MET A 74 -13.44 -9.04 5.44
C MET A 74 -14.38 -10.20 5.09
N ASN A 75 -15.53 -10.31 5.77
CA ASN A 75 -16.53 -11.34 5.47
C ASN A 75 -17.15 -11.17 4.08
N GLY A 76 -17.40 -9.92 3.66
CA GLY A 76 -17.84 -9.59 2.30
C GLY A 76 -16.83 -10.09 1.26
N LEU A 77 -15.55 -9.72 1.44
CA LEU A 77 -14.47 -10.16 0.56
C LEU A 77 -14.35 -11.69 0.50
N ILE A 78 -14.44 -12.39 1.64
CA ILE A 78 -14.42 -13.86 1.69
C ILE A 78 -15.58 -14.46 0.89
N ARG A 79 -16.79 -13.92 1.04
CA ARG A 79 -17.96 -14.40 0.30
C ARG A 79 -17.79 -14.20 -1.19
N ASP A 80 -17.32 -13.02 -1.60
CA ASP A 80 -17.18 -12.68 -3.02
C ASP A 80 -16.07 -13.51 -3.67
N LEU A 81 -14.95 -13.75 -2.97
CA LEU A 81 -13.89 -14.65 -3.42
C LEU A 81 -14.36 -16.11 -3.58
N ARG A 82 -15.20 -16.61 -2.66
CA ARG A 82 -15.78 -17.95 -2.78
C ARG A 82 -16.72 -18.06 -3.98
N SER A 83 -17.64 -17.11 -4.13
CA SER A 83 -18.56 -17.05 -5.27
C SER A 83 -17.80 -16.96 -6.60
N PHE A 84 -16.73 -16.16 -6.64
CA PHE A 84 -15.86 -16.05 -7.81
C PHE A 84 -15.14 -17.37 -8.12
N ALA A 85 -14.59 -18.05 -7.10
CA ALA A 85 -13.95 -19.35 -7.27
C ALA A 85 -14.93 -20.42 -7.79
N ASP A 86 -16.17 -20.43 -7.31
CA ASP A 86 -17.23 -21.31 -7.81
C ASP A 86 -17.55 -21.00 -9.28
N GLY A 87 -17.60 -19.72 -9.65
CA GLY A 87 -17.74 -19.28 -11.04
C GLY A 87 -16.59 -19.77 -11.92
N LEU A 88 -15.34 -19.65 -11.45
CA LEU A 88 -14.17 -20.18 -12.18
C LEU A 88 -14.23 -21.70 -12.33
N ALA A 89 -14.70 -22.43 -11.31
CA ALA A 89 -14.89 -23.87 -11.38
C ALA A 89 -15.89 -24.26 -12.48
N TYR A 90 -16.99 -23.50 -12.61
CA TYR A 90 -17.92 -23.66 -13.73
C TYR A 90 -17.25 -23.35 -15.08
N GLN A 91 -16.36 -22.37 -15.16
CA GLN A 91 -15.65 -22.03 -16.41
C GLN A 91 -14.71 -23.13 -16.91
N ILE A 92 -14.22 -24.01 -16.04
CA ILE A 92 -13.32 -25.12 -16.41
C ILE A 92 -13.91 -25.98 -17.53
N GLN A 93 -15.24 -26.16 -17.57
CA GLN A 93 -15.90 -26.99 -18.59
C GLN A 93 -15.72 -26.46 -20.02
N PHE A 94 -15.58 -25.14 -20.19
CA PHE A 94 -15.42 -24.51 -21.50
C PHE A 94 -13.97 -24.49 -21.98
N ARG A 95 -13.00 -24.71 -21.07
CA ARG A 95 -11.56 -24.72 -21.36
C ARG A 95 -11.09 -23.47 -22.12
N ASP A 96 -11.71 -22.32 -21.84
CA ASP A 96 -11.37 -21.07 -22.51
C ASP A 96 -10.10 -20.44 -21.91
N ASN A 97 -9.01 -20.46 -22.69
CA ASN A 97 -7.73 -19.86 -22.30
C ASN A 97 -7.79 -18.33 -22.20
N ARG A 98 -8.75 -17.67 -22.87
CA ARG A 98 -8.92 -16.21 -22.81
C ARG A 98 -9.36 -15.79 -21.42
N MET A 99 -10.34 -16.49 -20.84
CA MET A 99 -10.77 -16.27 -19.47
C MET A 99 -9.62 -16.48 -18.48
N LEU A 100 -8.85 -17.57 -18.64
CA LEU A 100 -7.67 -17.82 -17.79
C LEU A 100 -6.63 -16.70 -17.90
N SER A 101 -6.35 -16.23 -19.12
CA SER A 101 -5.41 -15.14 -19.36
C SER A 101 -5.89 -13.82 -18.75
N ALA A 102 -7.19 -13.54 -18.80
CA ALA A 102 -7.79 -12.36 -18.19
C ALA A 102 -7.67 -12.39 -16.65
N VAL A 103 -7.89 -13.55 -16.03
CA VAL A 103 -7.70 -13.75 -14.58
C VAL A 103 -6.25 -13.50 -14.18
N TYR A 104 -5.28 -14.06 -14.91
CA TYR A 104 -3.86 -13.81 -14.61
C TYR A 104 -3.46 -12.36 -14.84
N ARG A 105 -3.90 -11.74 -15.94
CA ARG A 105 -3.56 -10.36 -16.28
C ARG A 105 -4.07 -9.40 -15.22
N ASN A 106 -5.34 -9.52 -14.84
CA ASN A 106 -6.00 -8.60 -13.92
C ASN A 106 -5.71 -8.95 -12.44
N GLY A 107 -5.48 -10.22 -12.14
CA GLY A 107 -5.30 -10.73 -10.77
C GLY A 107 -3.84 -10.96 -10.36
N SER A 108 -2.85 -10.69 -11.21
CA SER A 108 -1.44 -11.08 -10.98
C SER A 108 -0.88 -10.66 -9.61
N GLY A 109 -1.15 -9.42 -9.16
CA GLY A 109 -0.71 -8.94 -7.85
C GLY A 109 -1.37 -9.70 -6.69
N PHE A 110 -2.68 -9.92 -6.77
CA PHE A 110 -3.43 -10.70 -5.80
C PHE A 110 -2.96 -12.16 -5.76
N ILE A 111 -2.73 -12.78 -6.91
CA ILE A 111 -2.23 -14.16 -7.02
C ILE A 111 -0.86 -14.28 -6.35
N ARG A 112 0.07 -13.35 -6.59
CA ARG A 112 1.39 -13.35 -5.92
C ARG A 112 1.28 -13.20 -4.41
N MET A 113 0.36 -12.35 -3.93
CA MET A 113 0.11 -12.20 -2.50
C MET A 113 -0.47 -13.49 -1.90
N MET A 114 -1.45 -14.10 -2.57
CA MET A 114 -2.04 -15.38 -2.17
C MET A 114 -0.98 -16.49 -2.11
N GLU A 115 -0.15 -16.63 -3.13
CA GLU A 115 0.96 -17.59 -3.18
C GLU A 115 1.95 -17.36 -2.02
N ALA A 116 2.33 -16.12 -1.74
CA ALA A 116 3.20 -15.79 -0.62
C ALA A 116 2.57 -16.14 0.75
N CYS A 117 1.27 -15.90 0.94
CA CYS A 117 0.55 -16.29 2.15
C CYS A 117 0.54 -17.82 2.34
N LEU A 118 0.21 -18.58 1.28
CA LEU A 118 0.18 -20.04 1.31
C LEU A 118 1.57 -20.65 1.53
N GLU A 119 2.60 -20.08 0.91
CA GLU A 119 3.98 -20.53 1.10
C GLU A 119 4.47 -20.25 2.53
N LYS A 120 4.11 -19.10 3.11
CA LYS A 120 4.38 -18.79 4.52
C LYS A 120 3.70 -19.80 5.45
N GLU A 121 2.43 -20.11 5.20
CA GLU A 121 1.70 -21.14 5.95
C GLU A 121 2.33 -22.53 5.82
N ARG A 122 2.77 -22.90 4.61
CA ARG A 122 3.47 -24.16 4.36
C ARG A 122 4.78 -24.24 5.14
N ARG A 123 5.59 -23.17 5.14
CA ARG A 123 6.86 -23.12 5.89
C ARG A 123 6.62 -23.21 7.40
N ASP A 124 5.63 -22.48 7.91
CA ASP A 124 5.31 -22.47 9.34
C ASP A 124 4.72 -23.81 9.83
N ASN A 125 4.02 -24.54 8.96
CA ASN A 125 3.53 -25.90 9.24
C ASN A 125 4.64 -26.98 9.15
N LEU A 126 5.75 -26.70 8.47
CA LEU A 126 6.88 -27.63 8.38
C LEU A 126 7.78 -27.49 9.62
N ASN A 127 7.75 -28.50 10.50
CA ASN A 127 8.60 -28.59 11.70
C ASN A 127 10.12 -28.66 11.44
N ARG A 128 10.58 -28.60 10.19
CA ARG A 128 11.98 -28.77 9.78
C ARG A 128 12.55 -27.56 9.03
N GLY A 129 11.79 -26.49 8.88
CA GLY A 129 12.25 -25.26 8.22
C GLY A 129 12.97 -24.31 9.16
N MET A 130 13.86 -23.48 8.62
CA MET A 130 14.33 -22.28 9.32
C MET A 130 13.11 -21.36 9.53
N PRO A 131 12.92 -20.77 10.72
CA PRO A 131 11.81 -19.86 10.95
C PRO A 131 11.86 -18.71 9.94
N THR A 132 10.71 -18.36 9.37
CA THR A 132 10.60 -17.25 8.42
C THR A 132 11.03 -15.96 9.12
N ALA A 133 12.03 -15.28 8.55
CA ALA A 133 12.48 -14.00 9.09
C ALA A 133 11.40 -12.95 8.85
N THR A 134 11.16 -12.10 9.86
CA THR A 134 10.14 -11.04 9.79
C THR A 134 10.36 -10.06 8.62
N TRP A 135 11.59 -9.98 8.11
CA TRP A 135 12.01 -9.08 7.04
C TRP A 135 12.49 -9.82 5.79
N ASP A 136 12.04 -11.06 5.59
CA ASP A 136 12.33 -11.80 4.38
C ASP A 136 11.65 -11.13 3.17
N SER A 137 12.44 -10.71 2.18
CA SER A 137 11.94 -10.06 0.96
C SER A 137 11.02 -10.97 0.15
N GLU A 138 11.17 -12.30 0.27
CA GLU A 138 10.29 -13.28 -0.39
C GLU A 138 8.83 -13.16 0.10
N PHE A 139 8.62 -12.70 1.33
CA PHE A 139 7.29 -12.61 1.96
C PHE A 139 6.84 -11.18 2.22
N ALA A 140 7.44 -10.18 1.56
CA ALA A 140 7.08 -8.79 1.77
C ALA A 140 5.56 -8.54 1.61
N SER A 141 4.92 -9.20 0.63
CA SER A 141 3.47 -9.14 0.41
C SER A 141 2.63 -9.87 1.46
N ALA A 142 3.21 -10.83 2.19
CA ALA A 142 2.56 -11.63 3.24
C ALA A 142 3.02 -11.24 4.65
N THR A 143 3.58 -10.02 4.82
CA THR A 143 4.10 -9.54 6.11
C THR A 143 3.02 -9.54 7.20
N TYR A 144 1.83 -9.07 6.87
CA TYR A 144 0.69 -8.97 7.81
C TYR A 144 -0.13 -10.27 7.93
N TYR A 145 0.13 -11.25 7.07
CA TYR A 145 -0.58 -12.52 7.11
C TYR A 145 -0.21 -13.31 8.36
N ARG A 146 -1.22 -13.71 9.14
CA ARG A 146 -1.07 -14.60 10.30
C ARG A 146 -1.44 -16.01 9.87
N THR A 147 -0.54 -16.96 10.06
CA THR A 147 -0.78 -18.36 9.73
C THR A 147 -1.81 -18.97 10.65
N TRP A 148 -2.50 -19.99 10.14
CA TRP A 148 -3.41 -20.78 10.97
C TRP A 148 -2.64 -21.59 12.01
N PRO A 149 -3.25 -21.88 13.18
CA PRO A 149 -2.67 -22.80 14.16
C PRO A 149 -2.34 -24.14 13.51
N ARG A 150 -1.22 -24.73 13.91
CA ARG A 150 -0.76 -26.01 13.37
C ARG A 150 -1.80 -27.09 13.67
N ASN A 151 -1.91 -28.07 12.78
CA ASN A 151 -2.81 -29.20 12.97
C ASN A 151 -2.61 -29.94 14.31
N PHE A 152 -1.37 -29.98 14.83
CA PHE A 152 -1.07 -30.60 16.13
C PHE A 152 -1.59 -29.77 17.33
N ASP A 153 -1.65 -28.44 17.21
CA ASP A 153 -2.09 -27.55 18.29
C ASP A 153 -3.62 -27.41 18.35
N ARG A 154 -4.34 -27.96 17.34
CA ARG A 154 -5.79 -27.86 17.24
C ARG A 154 -6.54 -28.97 17.99
N ASP A 155 -5.86 -30.08 18.26
CA ASP A 155 -6.41 -31.28 18.88
C ASP A 155 -5.96 -31.47 20.36
N THR A 156 -5.22 -30.50 20.91
CA THR A 156 -4.81 -30.41 22.32
C THR A 156 -5.56 -29.32 23.06
#